data_AF-A0A0A2VJL9-F1
#
_entry.id   AF-A0A0A2VJL9-F1
#
_cell.length_a   1.000
_cell.length_b   1.000
_cell.length_c   1.000
_cell.angle_alpha   90.00
_cell.angle_beta   90.00
_cell.angle_gamma   90.00
#
_symmetry.space_group_name_H-M   'P 1'
#
loop_
_entity.id
_entity.type
_entity.pdbx_description
1 polymer ?
#
loop_
_entity_poly.entity_id
_entity_poly.type
_entity_poly.pdbx_seq_one_letter_code
_entity_poly.pdbx_strand_id
1 'polypeptide(L)'
;MSVAAEFEVANQQYAASFTKADLPMPPGRKVTVVTCMDARIDPAKILGLTEGDAHVIRNAGGRAADSIRSLIISQQLLGTREIVLIHHTDCGMLTFTDDVLRSKIRAELHQSADHFAFLPIQDLAKSVADDIAFLKKSEFILDVPITGYIYDVKSGAILKV
;
A
#
# COMPACT_ATOMS: atom_id res chain seq x y z
N MET A 1 -14.04 0.11 26.38
CA MET A 1 -13.16 1.22 25.92
C MET A 1 -12.91 1.01 24.44
N SER A 2 -12.80 2.09 23.65
CA SER A 2 -12.43 1.96 22.25
C SER A 2 -10.93 1.68 22.13
N VAL A 3 -10.52 1.03 21.05
CA VAL A 3 -9.09 0.82 20.74
C VAL A 3 -8.33 2.16 20.61
N ALA A 4 -9.02 3.25 20.24
CA ALA A 4 -8.42 4.57 20.15
C ALA A 4 -7.81 5.05 21.47
N ALA A 5 -8.44 4.75 22.62
CA ALA A 5 -7.90 5.12 23.93
C ALA A 5 -6.57 4.39 24.23
N GLU A 6 -6.43 3.14 23.77
CA GLU A 6 -5.19 2.37 23.91
C GLU A 6 -4.07 2.97 23.03
N PHE A 7 -4.41 3.45 21.83
CA PHE A 7 -3.46 4.13 20.95
C PHE A 7 -2.93 5.44 21.54
N GLU A 8 -3.76 6.21 22.24
CA GLU A 8 -3.33 7.44 22.92
C GLU A 8 -2.27 7.14 24.00
N VAL A 9 -2.50 6.11 24.80
CA VAL A 9 -1.55 5.66 25.84
C VAL A 9 -0.24 5.17 25.20
N ALA A 10 -0.32 4.35 24.16
CA ALA A 10 0.88 3.88 23.44
C ALA A 10 1.66 5.04 22.81
N ASN A 11 0.98 6.04 22.25
CA ASN A 11 1.62 7.20 21.64
C ASN A 11 2.32 8.10 22.68
N GLN A 12 1.78 8.24 23.89
CA GLN A 12 2.48 8.96 24.97
C GLN A 12 3.85 8.35 25.27
N GLN A 13 3.95 7.01 25.25
CA GLN A 13 5.22 6.31 25.44
C GLN A 13 6.17 6.54 24.27
N TYR A 14 5.67 6.49 23.03
CA TYR A 14 6.46 6.81 21.83
C TYR A 14 7.00 8.25 21.90
N ALA A 15 6.13 9.23 22.19
CA ALA A 15 6.48 10.64 22.26
C ALA A 15 7.53 10.96 23.33
N ALA A 16 7.52 10.26 24.47
CA ALA A 16 8.49 10.46 25.55
C ALA A 16 9.94 10.13 25.16
N SER A 17 10.15 9.36 24.09
CA SER A 17 11.48 8.98 23.58
C SER A 17 11.75 9.49 22.15
N PHE A 18 10.88 10.36 21.63
CA PHE A 18 10.96 10.84 20.26
C PHE A 18 12.15 11.79 20.05
N THR A 19 12.96 11.50 19.03
CA THR A 19 14.21 12.23 18.72
C THR A 19 14.33 12.61 17.24
N LYS A 20 13.22 12.60 16.49
CA LYS A 20 13.22 12.68 15.02
C LYS A 20 12.57 13.96 14.48
N ALA A 21 12.60 15.04 15.28
CA ALA A 21 11.88 16.29 14.98
C ALA A 21 12.41 17.02 13.73
N ASP A 22 13.70 16.86 13.43
CA ASP A 22 14.38 17.60 12.36
C ASP A 22 14.39 16.84 11.01
N LEU A 23 13.68 15.71 10.92
CA LEU A 23 13.58 14.99 9.64
C LEU A 23 12.88 15.85 8.59
N PRO A 24 13.44 15.96 7.38
CA PRO A 24 12.82 16.74 6.31
C PRO A 24 11.58 16.03 5.77
N MET A 25 10.69 16.80 5.13
CA MET A 25 9.47 16.25 4.52
C MET A 25 9.75 15.31 3.32
N PRO A 26 10.67 15.63 2.38
CA PRO A 26 11.01 14.71 1.29
C PRO A 26 11.67 13.41 1.79
N PRO A 27 11.27 12.23 1.30
CA PRO A 27 11.87 10.96 1.72
C PRO A 27 13.36 10.85 1.34
N GLY A 28 14.19 10.49 2.31
CA GLY A 28 15.65 10.45 2.16
C GLY A 28 16.13 9.45 1.11
N ARG A 29 15.46 8.30 0.97
CA ARG A 29 15.79 7.28 -0.05
C ARG A 29 15.12 7.52 -1.39
N LYS A 30 14.28 8.56 -1.51
CA LYS A 30 13.54 8.90 -2.73
C LYS A 30 12.73 7.73 -3.29
N VAL A 31 12.18 6.88 -2.43
CA VAL A 31 11.38 5.72 -2.84
C VAL A 31 9.95 5.83 -2.33
N THR A 32 9.01 5.35 -3.13
CA THR A 32 7.61 5.15 -2.73
C THR A 32 7.29 3.67 -2.73
N VAL A 33 6.87 3.14 -1.59
CA VAL A 33 6.36 1.78 -1.43
C VAL A 33 4.85 1.81 -1.57
N VAL A 34 4.27 0.93 -2.38
CA VAL A 34 2.84 0.67 -2.46
C VAL A 34 2.60 -0.76 -2.03
N THR A 35 1.75 -0.96 -1.03
CA THR A 35 1.43 -2.31 -0.52
C THR A 35 0.01 -2.41 0.03
N CYS A 36 -0.40 -3.61 0.43
CA CYS A 36 -1.72 -3.83 0.98
C CYS A 36 -1.89 -3.23 2.38
N MET A 37 -3.11 -2.87 2.74
CA MET A 37 -3.52 -2.48 4.11
C MET A 37 -3.56 -3.64 5.12
N ASP A 38 -3.15 -4.85 4.72
CA ASP A 38 -3.17 -6.04 5.56
C ASP A 38 -2.46 -5.81 6.91
N ALA A 39 -3.17 -6.10 8.00
CA ALA A 39 -2.72 -5.84 9.36
C ALA A 39 -1.46 -6.63 9.76
N ARG A 40 -1.12 -7.70 9.03
CA ARG A 40 0.08 -8.53 9.26
C ARG A 40 1.34 -7.92 8.64
N ILE A 41 1.20 -6.84 7.87
CA ILE A 41 2.31 -6.17 7.19
C ILE A 41 2.63 -4.88 7.94
N ASP A 42 3.85 -4.81 8.48
CA ASP A 42 4.50 -3.58 8.94
C ASP A 42 5.59 -3.22 7.92
N PRO A 43 5.32 -2.32 6.96
CA PRO A 43 6.24 -2.04 5.85
C PRO A 43 7.60 -1.55 6.32
N ALA A 44 7.66 -0.79 7.40
CA ALA A 44 8.92 -0.28 7.93
C ALA A 44 9.79 -1.43 8.45
N LYS A 45 9.19 -2.37 9.19
CA LYS A 45 9.92 -3.55 9.69
C LYS A 45 10.38 -4.48 8.60
N ILE A 46 9.51 -4.84 7.65
CA ILE A 46 9.87 -5.86 6.64
C ILE A 46 10.90 -5.35 5.61
N LEU A 47 10.99 -4.03 5.41
CA LEU A 47 11.93 -3.40 4.48
C LEU A 47 13.15 -2.76 5.17
N GLY A 48 13.22 -2.79 6.50
CA GLY A 48 14.29 -2.15 7.26
C GLY A 48 14.32 -0.63 7.09
N LEU A 49 13.15 0.00 7.01
CA LEU A 49 13.02 1.46 6.89
C LEU A 49 13.02 2.10 8.27
N THR A 50 13.62 3.28 8.35
CA THR A 50 13.43 4.22 9.45
C THR A 50 12.56 5.41 9.02
N GLU A 51 12.02 6.15 9.98
CA GLU A 51 11.21 7.34 9.71
C GLU A 51 11.99 8.32 8.80
N GLY A 52 11.30 8.86 7.80
CA GLY A 52 11.89 9.71 6.78
C GLY A 52 12.47 8.97 5.57
N ASP A 53 12.61 7.64 5.58
CA ASP A 53 13.24 6.92 4.47
C ASP A 53 12.42 6.93 3.17
N ALA A 54 11.12 6.61 3.29
CA ALA A 54 10.25 6.31 2.14
C ALA A 54 8.83 6.83 2.37
N HIS A 55 8.13 7.15 1.28
CA HIS A 55 6.68 7.18 1.34
C HIS A 55 6.11 5.77 1.31
N VAL A 56 5.06 5.52 2.09
CA VAL A 56 4.37 4.24 2.14
C VAL A 56 2.88 4.47 1.90
N ILE A 57 2.40 4.03 0.74
CA ILE A 57 0.99 4.07 0.34
C ILE A 57 0.39 2.69 0.60
N ARG A 58 -0.76 2.64 1.28
CA ARG A 58 -1.45 1.39 1.60
C ARG A 58 -2.92 1.47 1.25
N ASN A 59 -3.42 0.47 0.52
CA ASN A 59 -4.84 0.30 0.20
C ASN A 59 -5.20 -1.19 0.11
N ALA A 60 -6.46 -1.51 -0.16
CA ALA A 60 -6.89 -2.90 -0.30
C ALA A 60 -6.22 -3.56 -1.51
N GLY A 61 -5.35 -4.56 -1.26
CA GLY A 61 -4.61 -5.27 -2.29
C GLY A 61 -3.30 -4.62 -2.74
N GLY A 62 -2.98 -3.39 -2.31
CA GLY A 62 -1.80 -2.68 -2.78
C GLY A 62 -1.90 -2.21 -4.23
N ARG A 63 -3.12 -1.92 -4.69
CA ARG A 63 -3.44 -1.65 -6.09
C ARG A 63 -2.85 -0.32 -6.56
N ALA A 64 -2.07 -0.37 -7.62
CA ALA A 64 -1.40 0.81 -8.19
C ALA A 64 -2.39 1.85 -8.74
N ALA A 65 -3.50 1.40 -9.34
CA ALA A 65 -4.53 2.29 -9.88
C ALA A 65 -5.13 3.23 -8.83
N ASP A 66 -5.39 2.71 -7.63
CA ASP A 66 -5.91 3.49 -6.50
C ASP A 66 -4.82 4.33 -5.81
N SER A 67 -3.54 3.98 -6.02
CA SER A 67 -2.39 4.71 -5.46
C SER A 67 -1.89 5.86 -6.35
N ILE A 68 -2.35 5.98 -7.60
CA ILE A 68 -1.74 6.84 -8.62
C ILE A 68 -1.68 8.32 -8.21
N ARG A 69 -2.75 8.85 -7.61
CA ARG A 69 -2.80 10.24 -7.11
C ARG A 69 -1.67 10.52 -6.12
N SER A 70 -1.43 9.59 -5.20
CA SER A 70 -0.39 9.71 -4.16
C SER A 70 1.01 9.56 -4.76
N LEU A 71 1.19 8.67 -5.75
CA LEU A 71 2.45 8.51 -6.47
C LEU A 71 2.85 9.79 -7.22
N ILE A 72 1.90 10.44 -7.90
CA ILE A 72 2.13 11.71 -8.59
C ILE A 72 2.63 12.77 -7.61
N ILE A 73 1.95 12.96 -6.48
CA ILE A 73 2.37 13.91 -5.44
C ILE A 73 3.77 13.58 -4.92
N SER A 74 4.03 12.30 -4.64
CA SER A 74 5.31 11.82 -4.15
C SER A 74 6.47 12.14 -5.10
N GLN A 75 6.26 11.98 -6.40
CA GLN A 75 7.30 12.24 -7.41
C GLN A 75 7.47 13.74 -7.70
N GLN A 76 6.35 14.43 -7.93
CA GLN A 76 6.36 15.81 -8.44
C GLN A 76 6.66 16.84 -7.34
N LEU A 77 6.12 16.63 -6.13
CA LEU A 77 6.27 17.59 -5.04
C LEU A 77 7.35 17.18 -4.03
N LEU A 78 7.57 15.87 -3.86
CA LEU A 78 8.40 15.34 -2.77
C LEU A 78 9.61 14.53 -3.25
N GLY A 79 9.87 14.49 -4.56
CA GLY A 79 11.15 14.11 -5.13
C GLY A 79 11.46 12.61 -5.17
N THR A 80 10.48 11.71 -5.00
CA THR A 80 10.75 10.27 -5.15
C THR A 80 11.03 9.89 -6.61
N ARG A 81 11.94 8.94 -6.81
CA ARG A 81 12.47 8.49 -8.11
C ARG A 81 12.58 6.97 -8.21
N GLU A 82 11.85 6.24 -7.38
CA GLU A 82 11.74 4.78 -7.42
C GLU A 82 10.39 4.36 -6.83
N ILE A 83 9.80 3.30 -7.40
CA ILE A 83 8.55 2.72 -6.92
C ILE A 83 8.76 1.23 -6.61
N VAL A 84 8.34 0.81 -5.42
CA VAL A 84 8.32 -0.61 -5.00
C VAL A 84 6.88 -1.03 -4.77
N LEU A 85 6.39 -1.98 -5.56
CA LEU A 85 5.06 -2.59 -5.41
C LEU A 85 5.19 -3.90 -4.63
N ILE A 86 4.39 -4.08 -3.58
CA ILE A 86 4.39 -5.30 -2.76
C ILE A 86 2.96 -5.77 -2.57
N HIS A 87 2.58 -6.84 -3.28
CA HIS A 87 1.36 -7.59 -2.95
C HIS A 87 1.72 -8.68 -1.93
N HIS A 88 0.76 -9.47 -1.46
CA HIS A 88 1.05 -10.52 -0.49
C HIS A 88 0.18 -11.76 -0.65
N THR A 89 0.69 -12.89 -0.17
CA THR A 89 -0.06 -14.15 -0.08
C THR A 89 -1.22 -14.02 0.91
N ASP A 90 -2.27 -14.83 0.74
CA ASP A 90 -3.43 -14.85 1.64
C ASP A 90 -4.09 -13.46 1.78
N CYS A 91 -4.13 -12.72 0.65
CA CYS A 91 -4.79 -11.43 0.56
C CYS A 91 -6.30 -11.58 0.45
N GLY A 92 -7.06 -10.81 1.22
CA GLY A 92 -8.52 -10.79 1.11
C GLY A 92 -9.03 -10.42 -0.29
N MET A 93 -8.25 -9.68 -1.08
CA MET A 93 -8.61 -9.35 -2.46
C MET A 93 -8.63 -10.57 -3.41
N LEU A 94 -8.09 -11.71 -2.98
CA LEU A 94 -8.17 -12.99 -3.72
C LEU A 94 -9.48 -13.74 -3.49
N THR A 95 -10.30 -13.34 -2.51
CA THR A 95 -11.40 -14.17 -2.02
C THR A 95 -12.76 -13.77 -2.54
N PHE A 96 -12.83 -12.80 -3.46
CA PHE A 96 -14.11 -12.29 -3.99
C PHE A 96 -13.96 -11.69 -5.39
N THR A 97 -15.11 -11.46 -6.04
CA THR A 97 -15.23 -10.65 -7.26
C THR A 97 -16.08 -9.42 -6.96
N ASP A 98 -15.99 -8.39 -7.82
CA ASP A 98 -16.81 -7.18 -7.68
C ASP A 98 -18.30 -7.52 -7.53
N ASP A 99 -18.82 -8.46 -8.32
CA ASP A 99 -20.25 -8.83 -8.29
C ASP A 99 -20.66 -9.47 -6.96
N VAL A 100 -19.79 -10.28 -6.36
CA VAL A 100 -20.02 -10.88 -5.04
C VAL A 100 -20.12 -9.79 -3.98
N LEU A 101 -19.18 -8.82 -3.97
CA LEU A 101 -19.19 -7.75 -2.98
C LEU A 101 -20.35 -6.77 -3.19
N ARG A 102 -20.67 -6.41 -4.43
CA ARG A 102 -21.85 -5.59 -4.76
C ARG A 102 -23.15 -6.26 -4.30
N SER A 103 -23.28 -7.57 -4.53
CA SER A 103 -24.45 -8.34 -4.08
C SER A 103 -24.56 -8.34 -2.56
N LYS A 104 -23.45 -8.53 -1.83
CA LYS A 104 -23.42 -8.47 -0.37
C LYS A 104 -23.82 -7.09 0.16
N ILE A 105 -23.28 -6.01 -0.42
CA ILE A 105 -23.64 -4.63 -0.04
C ILE A 105 -25.14 -4.37 -0.27
N ARG A 106 -25.69 -4.82 -1.40
CA ARG A 106 -27.12 -4.67 -1.69
C ARG A 106 -27.99 -5.44 -0.70
N ALA A 107 -27.57 -6.62 -0.30
CA ALA A 107 -28.30 -7.46 0.66
C ALA A 107 -28.25 -6.91 2.09
N GLU A 108 -27.08 -6.43 2.55
CA GLU A 108 -26.86 -6.06 3.96
C GLU A 108 -27.09 -4.58 4.25
N LEU A 109 -26.74 -3.70 3.31
CA LEU A 109 -26.84 -2.25 3.49
C LEU A 109 -27.97 -1.63 2.69
N HIS A 110 -28.62 -2.39 1.81
CA HIS A 110 -29.68 -1.92 0.90
C HIS A 110 -29.23 -0.73 0.03
N GLN A 111 -27.95 -0.69 -0.37
CA GLN A 111 -27.36 0.32 -1.24
C GLN A 111 -26.78 -0.30 -2.53
N SER A 112 -26.62 0.51 -3.58
CA SER A 112 -25.86 0.11 -4.78
C SER A 112 -24.41 0.59 -4.70
N ALA A 113 -23.49 -0.32 -5.03
CA ALA A 113 -22.05 -0.05 -5.15
C ALA A 113 -21.55 -0.26 -6.59
N ASP A 114 -22.44 -0.17 -7.59
CA ASP A 114 -22.11 -0.50 -8.98
C ASP A 114 -21.10 0.48 -9.60
N HIS A 115 -20.98 1.68 -9.03
CA HIS A 115 -20.03 2.72 -9.43
C HIS A 115 -18.64 2.57 -8.79
N PHE A 116 -18.46 1.64 -7.84
CA PHE A 116 -17.16 1.32 -7.27
C PHE A 116 -16.51 0.16 -8.04
N ALA A 117 -15.24 0.34 -8.39
CA ALA A 117 -14.35 -0.75 -8.77
C ALA A 117 -13.58 -1.18 -7.51
N PHE A 118 -13.80 -2.40 -7.02
CA PHE A 118 -13.12 -2.87 -5.81
C PHE A 118 -11.76 -3.51 -6.11
N LEU A 119 -11.42 -3.71 -7.39
CA LEU A 119 -10.10 -4.13 -7.84
C LEU A 119 -9.66 -5.48 -7.22
N PRO A 120 -10.46 -6.56 -7.30
CA PRO A 120 -10.08 -7.88 -6.81
C PRO A 120 -8.86 -8.43 -7.57
N ILE A 121 -8.21 -9.41 -6.97
CA ILE A 121 -7.04 -10.11 -7.50
C ILE A 121 -7.46 -11.55 -7.83
N GLN A 122 -7.12 -12.04 -9.01
CA GLN A 122 -7.36 -13.44 -9.40
C GLN A 122 -6.08 -14.27 -9.35
N ASP A 123 -4.98 -13.70 -9.84
CA ASP A 123 -3.66 -14.28 -9.78
C ASP A 123 -2.70 -13.25 -9.17
N LEU A 124 -2.00 -13.67 -8.11
CA LEU A 124 -1.18 -12.79 -7.31
C LEU A 124 0.04 -12.27 -8.07
N ALA A 125 0.79 -13.14 -8.75
CA ALA A 125 1.98 -12.72 -9.50
C ALA A 125 1.59 -11.86 -10.70
N LYS A 126 0.53 -12.25 -11.41
CA LYS A 126 -0.02 -11.46 -12.51
C LYS A 126 -0.49 -10.09 -12.03
N SER A 127 -1.12 -9.98 -10.87
CA SER A 127 -1.57 -8.68 -10.35
C SER A 127 -0.41 -7.71 -10.09
N VAL A 128 0.73 -8.20 -9.60
CA VAL A 128 1.94 -7.38 -9.46
C VAL A 128 2.44 -6.93 -10.82
N ALA A 129 2.54 -7.85 -11.79
CA ALA A 129 2.99 -7.54 -13.14
C ALA A 129 2.06 -6.54 -13.86
N ASP A 130 0.74 -6.70 -13.71
CA ASP A 130 -0.27 -5.82 -14.30
C ASP A 130 -0.20 -4.41 -13.68
N ASP A 131 -0.02 -4.30 -12.37
CA ASP A 131 0.11 -3.01 -11.69
C ASP A 131 1.44 -2.30 -12.03
N ILE A 132 2.56 -3.05 -12.24
CA ILE A 132 3.79 -2.49 -12.82
C ILE A 132 3.52 -1.96 -14.23
N ALA A 133 2.87 -2.76 -15.08
CA ALA A 133 2.60 -2.39 -16.46
C ALA A 133 1.67 -1.17 -16.55
N PHE A 134 0.70 -1.06 -15.65
CA PHE A 134 -0.16 0.12 -15.49
C PHE A 134 0.67 1.38 -15.21
N LEU A 135 1.58 1.34 -14.24
CA LEU A 135 2.42 2.49 -13.90
C LEU A 135 3.38 2.86 -15.04
N LYS A 136 4.02 1.88 -15.68
CA LYS A 136 4.94 2.13 -16.81
C LYS A 136 4.25 2.75 -18.03
N LYS A 137 2.95 2.50 -18.21
CA LYS A 137 2.14 3.08 -19.31
C LYS A 137 1.55 4.44 -18.96
N SER A 138 1.59 4.85 -17.69
CA SER A 138 0.98 6.09 -17.24
C SER A 138 1.83 7.29 -17.60
N GLU A 139 1.26 8.26 -18.33
CA GLU A 139 1.91 9.54 -18.64
C GLU A 139 2.09 10.45 -17.41
N PHE A 140 1.47 10.09 -16.27
CA PHE A 140 1.57 10.84 -15.02
C PHE A 140 2.70 10.36 -14.09
N ILE A 141 3.31 9.22 -14.42
CA ILE A 141 4.40 8.63 -13.63
C ILE A 141 5.70 8.86 -14.39
N LEU A 142 6.72 9.34 -13.68
CA LEU A 142 8.06 9.52 -14.26
C LEU A 142 8.63 8.17 -14.72
N ASP A 143 9.45 8.18 -15.77
CA ASP A 143 10.21 7.00 -16.21
C ASP A 143 11.33 6.70 -15.19
N VAL A 144 10.99 5.88 -14.19
CA VAL A 144 11.86 5.52 -13.06
C VAL A 144 11.79 4.01 -12.80
N PRO A 145 12.75 3.44 -12.06
CA PRO A 145 12.68 2.03 -11.68
C PRO A 145 11.39 1.70 -10.92
N ILE A 146 10.71 0.63 -11.37
CA ILE A 146 9.53 0.06 -10.73
C ILE A 146 9.81 -1.42 -10.51
N THR A 147 9.83 -1.86 -9.24
CA THR A 147 10.09 -3.26 -8.87
C THR A 147 8.89 -3.84 -8.11
N GLY A 148 8.49 -5.06 -8.49
CA GLY A 148 7.40 -5.79 -7.84
C GLY A 148 7.87 -6.93 -6.97
N TYR A 149 7.17 -7.14 -5.86
CA TYR A 149 7.38 -8.24 -4.94
C TYR A 149 6.05 -8.85 -4.48
N ILE A 150 6.14 -10.10 -4.03
CA ILE A 150 5.13 -10.75 -3.20
C ILE A 150 5.72 -10.94 -1.81
N TYR A 151 5.05 -10.41 -0.79
CA TYR A 151 5.31 -10.72 0.61
C TYR A 151 4.58 -12.02 1.00
N ASP A 152 5.31 -13.00 1.49
CA ASP A 152 4.72 -14.22 2.06
C ASP A 152 4.41 -14.00 3.55
N VAL A 153 3.12 -13.94 3.88
CA VAL A 153 2.65 -13.68 5.25
C VAL A 153 3.00 -14.81 6.23
N LYS A 154 3.40 -15.99 5.74
CA LYS A 154 3.78 -17.12 6.58
C LYS A 154 5.26 -17.10 6.96
N SER A 155 6.14 -16.74 6.03
CA SER A 155 7.59 -16.72 6.26
C SER A 155 8.16 -15.34 6.58
N GLY A 156 7.44 -14.26 6.21
CA GLY A 156 7.94 -12.89 6.29
C GLY A 156 8.89 -12.50 5.14
N ALA A 157 9.10 -13.37 4.16
CA ALA A 157 9.99 -13.10 3.03
C ALA A 157 9.30 -12.26 1.94
N ILE A 158 10.10 -11.47 1.20
CA ILE A 158 9.69 -10.88 -0.07
C ILE A 158 10.31 -11.64 -1.23
N LEU A 159 9.50 -11.96 -2.24
CA LEU A 159 9.90 -12.67 -3.45
C LEU A 159 9.67 -11.76 -4.64
N LYS A 160 10.71 -11.53 -5.44
CA LYS A 160 10.63 -10.67 -6.62
C LYS A 160 9.76 -11.33 -7.69
N VAL A 161 8.93 -10.53 -8.35
CA VAL A 161 8.11 -10.92 -9.52
C VAL A 161 8.75 -10.42 -10.80
#